data_AF-A0A0T0MLX9-F1
#
_entry.id   AF-A0A0T0MLX9-F1
#
_cell.length_a   1.000
_cell.length_b   1.000
_cell.length_c   1.000
_cell.angle_alpha   90.00
_cell.angle_beta   90.00
_cell.angle_gamma   90.00
#
_symmetry.space_group_name_H-M   'P 1'
#
loop_
_entity.id
_entity.type
_entity.pdbx_description
1 polymer ?
#
loop_
_entity_poly.entity_id
_entity_poly.type
_entity_poly.pdbx_seq_one_letter_code
_entity_poly.pdbx_strand_id
1 'polypeptide(L)'
;MSWVMLAAVMFVPALVFGAIWQLFPSPDEPPRWRTFLATRLEHLAARIRPPRPPEPDPFDTLRVQERLGVVADHVRTLELNTRTFARAERIIASQLAYDQLLVEACQLAGVEVQPAAKGDPAERFREEVELASRGWAW
;
A
#
# COMPACT_ATOMS: atom_id res chain seq x y z
N MET A 1 36.09 41.71 34.26
CA MET A 1 35.20 41.66 33.08
C MET A 1 35.94 41.58 31.75
N SER A 2 37.09 42.26 31.55
CA SER A 2 37.87 42.24 30.30
C SER A 2 38.41 40.86 29.90
N TRP A 3 38.91 40.09 30.86
CA TRP A 3 39.48 38.74 30.61
C TRP A 3 38.46 37.73 30.08
N VAL A 4 37.20 37.83 30.50
CA VAL A 4 36.12 36.96 30.00
C VAL A 4 35.78 37.30 28.55
N MET A 5 35.79 38.58 28.18
CA MET A 5 35.58 38.98 26.78
C MET A 5 36.74 38.57 25.87
N LEU A 6 37.98 38.68 26.37
CA LEU A 6 39.17 38.24 25.63
C LEU A 6 39.16 36.73 25.39
N ALA A 7 38.80 35.94 26.41
CA ALA A 7 38.62 34.50 26.27
C ALA A 7 37.46 34.16 25.30
N ALA A 8 36.32 34.83 25.41
CA ALA A 8 35.20 34.61 24.51
C ALA A 8 35.56 34.89 23.04
N VAL A 9 36.24 36.00 22.76
CA VAL A 9 36.67 36.36 21.38
C VAL A 9 37.66 35.34 20.80
N MET A 10 38.46 34.67 21.63
CA MET A 10 39.40 33.65 21.18
C MET A 10 38.78 32.26 21.01
N PHE A 11 37.94 31.82 21.94
CA PHE A 11 37.43 30.44 21.95
C PHE A 11 36.13 30.27 21.18
N VAL A 12 35.28 31.31 21.10
CA VAL A 12 34.00 31.23 20.37
C VAL A 12 34.22 30.97 18.88
N PRO A 13 35.12 31.67 18.16
CA PRO A 13 35.34 31.39 16.73
C PRO A 13 35.89 29.98 16.48
N ALA A 14 36.77 29.49 17.34
CA ALA A 14 37.32 28.14 17.24
C ALA A 14 36.26 27.05 17.46
N LEU A 15 35.37 27.25 18.43
CA LEU A 15 34.24 26.34 18.68
C LEU A 15 33.23 26.37 17.54
N VAL A 16 32.90 27.56 17.03
CA VAL A 16 31.99 27.72 15.88
C VAL A 16 32.59 27.09 14.63
N PHE A 17 33.88 27.30 14.37
CA PHE A 17 34.56 26.70 13.23
C PHE A 17 34.63 25.18 13.34
N GLY A 18 34.92 24.64 14.52
CA GLY A 18 34.87 23.19 14.78
C GLY A 18 33.47 22.60 14.59
N ALA A 19 32.43 23.31 15.03
CA ALA A 19 31.03 22.90 14.83
C ALA A 19 30.64 22.92 13.34
N ILE A 20 31.06 23.95 12.59
CA ILE A 20 30.87 24.05 11.14
C ILE A 20 31.62 22.93 10.42
N TRP A 21 32.84 22.61 10.83
CA TRP A 21 33.62 21.53 10.21
C TRP A 21 32.98 20.16 10.42
N GLN A 22 32.31 19.95 11.56
CA GLN A 22 31.52 18.74 11.81
C GLN A 22 30.24 18.63 10.96
N LEU A 23 29.85 19.66 10.21
CA LEU A 23 28.77 19.58 9.22
C LEU A 23 29.26 18.99 7.89
N PHE A 24 30.53 19.16 7.52
CA PHE A 24 31.08 18.60 6.29
C PHE A 24 31.22 17.06 6.39
N PRO A 25 30.70 16.29 5.42
CA PRO A 25 30.86 14.84 5.39
C PRO A 25 32.34 14.48 5.17
N SER A 26 33.01 14.01 6.22
CA SER A 26 34.35 13.40 6.12
C SER A 26 34.21 11.90 5.81
N PRO A 27 35.09 11.31 4.98
CA PRO A 27 35.10 9.86 4.72
C PRO A 27 35.47 9.02 5.96
N ASP A 28 36.10 9.63 6.96
CA ASP A 28 36.50 8.99 8.21
C ASP A 28 35.37 9.09 9.24
N GLU A 29 35.04 7.93 9.84
CA GLU A 29 34.08 7.64 10.90
C GLU A 29 33.07 8.74 11.32
N PRO A 30 31.75 8.50 11.20
CA PRO A 30 30.75 9.50 11.55
C PRO A 30 30.84 9.90 13.04
N PRO A 31 30.84 11.21 13.36
CA PRO A 31 30.94 11.66 14.74
C PRO A 31 29.80 11.12 15.61
N ARG A 32 30.12 10.71 16.85
CA ARG A 32 29.23 9.97 17.77
C ARG A 32 27.88 10.65 18.07
N TRP A 33 27.78 11.97 17.91
CA TRP A 33 26.51 12.69 18.08
C TRP A 33 25.56 12.46 16.92
N ARG A 34 26.06 12.26 15.68
CA ARG A 34 25.24 11.96 14.51
C ARG A 34 24.63 10.57 14.61
N THR A 35 25.39 9.58 15.05
CA THR A 35 24.85 8.23 15.28
C THR A 35 23.81 8.24 16.39
N PHE A 36 24.06 8.97 17.49
CA PHE A 36 23.06 9.16 18.55
C PHE A 36 21.76 9.83 18.04
N LEU A 37 21.88 10.90 17.23
CA LEU A 37 20.71 11.54 16.62
C LEU A 37 19.99 10.61 15.64
N ALA A 38 20.73 9.87 14.80
CA ALA A 38 20.17 8.89 13.88
C ALA A 38 19.36 7.83 14.65
N THR A 39 19.92 7.27 15.72
CA THR A 39 19.20 6.32 16.58
C THR A 39 17.95 6.94 17.19
N ARG A 40 18.01 8.19 17.69
CA ARG A 40 16.82 8.86 18.26
C ARG A 40 15.75 9.14 17.20
N LEU A 41 16.15 9.52 15.99
CA LEU A 41 15.26 9.71 14.86
C LEU A 41 14.66 8.39 14.39
N GLU A 42 15.41 7.28 14.38
CA GLU A 42 14.90 5.95 14.08
C GLU A 42 13.83 5.49 15.08
N HIS A 43 14.00 5.76 16.38
CA HIS A 43 12.98 5.43 17.39
C HIS A 43 11.70 6.26 17.20
N LEU A 44 11.82 7.53 16.83
CA LEU A 44 10.68 8.37 16.49
C LEU A 44 10.01 7.91 15.19
N ALA A 45 10.81 7.59 14.17
CA ALA A 45 10.33 7.05 12.91
C ALA A 45 9.62 5.71 13.11
N ALA A 46 10.12 4.83 13.99
CA ALA A 46 9.47 3.58 14.33
C ALA A 46 8.11 3.77 15.03
N ARG A 47 7.94 4.85 15.81
CA ARG A 47 6.64 5.21 16.39
C ARG A 47 5.66 5.80 15.38
N ILE A 48 6.15 6.51 14.38
CA ILE A 48 5.31 7.18 13.37
C ILE A 48 5.02 6.24 12.19
N ARG A 49 5.90 5.27 11.92
CA ARG A 49 5.75 4.34 10.80
C ARG A 49 4.50 3.48 11.03
N PRO A 50 3.51 3.53 10.13
CA PRO A 50 2.35 2.66 10.23
C PRO A 50 2.80 1.19 10.20
N PRO A 51 2.11 0.31 10.95
CA PRO A 51 2.39 -1.12 10.88
C PRO A 51 2.27 -1.60 9.43
N ARG A 52 3.19 -2.45 9.01
CA ARG A 52 3.12 -3.08 7.69
C ARG A 52 1.82 -3.89 7.65
N PRO A 53 0.99 -3.76 6.60
CA PRO A 53 -0.22 -4.58 6.50
C PRO A 53 0.18 -6.06 6.55
N PRO A 54 -0.63 -6.89 7.24
CA PRO A 54 -0.38 -8.33 7.28
C PRO A 54 -0.35 -8.88 5.86
N GLU A 55 0.56 -9.82 5.60
CA GLU A 55 0.56 -10.54 4.32
C GLU A 55 -0.76 -11.32 4.19
N PRO A 56 -1.47 -11.21 3.05
CA PRO A 56 -2.70 -11.98 2.82
C PRO A 56 -2.44 -13.48 2.93
N ASP A 57 -3.35 -14.22 3.55
CA ASP A 57 -3.27 -15.68 3.60
C ASP A 57 -3.47 -16.24 2.18
N PRO A 58 -2.53 -17.05 1.65
CA PRO A 58 -2.68 -17.66 0.32
C PRO A 58 -3.95 -18.50 0.16
N PHE A 59 -4.49 -19.07 1.24
CA PHE A 59 -5.75 -19.83 1.18
C PHE A 59 -6.97 -18.93 0.96
N ASP A 60 -6.94 -17.69 1.43
CA ASP A 60 -8.00 -16.72 1.16
C ASP A 60 -8.03 -16.37 -0.33
N THR A 61 -6.87 -16.17 -0.94
CA THR A 61 -6.75 -15.99 -2.40
C THR A 61 -7.36 -17.14 -3.18
N LEU A 62 -7.00 -18.39 -2.85
CA LEU A 62 -7.54 -19.57 -3.52
C LEU A 62 -9.05 -19.70 -3.36
N ARG A 63 -9.56 -19.40 -2.15
CA ARG A 63 -11.00 -19.44 -1.87
C ARG A 63 -11.77 -18.40 -2.68
N VAL A 64 -11.23 -17.19 -2.83
CA VAL A 64 -11.85 -16.13 -3.64
C VAL A 64 -11.80 -16.51 -5.13
N GLN A 65 -10.69 -17.06 -5.62
CA GLN A 65 -10.57 -17.55 -7.00
C GLN A 65 -11.59 -18.65 -7.32
N GLU A 66 -11.75 -19.64 -6.43
CA GLU A 66 -12.76 -20.70 -6.59
C GLU A 66 -14.18 -20.10 -6.66
N ARG A 67 -14.52 -19.20 -5.74
CA ARG A 67 -15.84 -18.55 -5.70
C ARG A 67 -16.09 -17.70 -6.94
N LEU A 68 -15.08 -16.97 -7.43
CA LEU A 68 -15.15 -16.21 -8.68
C LEU A 68 -15.47 -17.12 -9.86
N GLY A 69 -14.79 -18.25 -9.98
CA GLY A 69 -14.99 -19.21 -11.08
C GLY A 69 -16.42 -19.76 -11.09
N VAL A 70 -16.93 -20.16 -9.93
CA VAL A 70 -18.31 -20.64 -9.78
C VAL A 70 -19.34 -19.58 -10.18
N VAL A 71 -19.16 -18.33 -9.73
CA VAL A 71 -20.10 -17.25 -10.04
C VAL A 71 -20.00 -16.82 -11.51
N ALA A 72 -18.78 -16.75 -12.07
CA ALA A 72 -18.56 -16.42 -13.48
C ALA A 72 -19.22 -17.44 -14.40
N ASP A 73 -19.07 -18.74 -14.11
CA ASP A 73 -19.75 -19.80 -14.86
C ASP A 73 -21.27 -19.74 -14.71
N HIS A 74 -21.76 -19.37 -13.52
CA HIS A 74 -23.19 -19.16 -13.30
C HIS A 74 -23.75 -18.00 -14.13
N VAL A 75 -23.06 -16.85 -14.16
CA VAL A 75 -23.43 -15.69 -14.99
C VAL A 75 -23.46 -16.09 -16.46
N ARG A 76 -22.40 -16.75 -16.96
CA ARG A 76 -22.33 -17.24 -18.35
C ARG A 76 -23.47 -18.20 -18.68
N THR A 77 -23.79 -19.11 -17.76
CA THR A 77 -24.90 -20.06 -17.92
C THR A 77 -26.25 -19.34 -18.03
N LEU A 78 -26.48 -18.29 -17.23
CA LEU A 78 -27.71 -17.48 -17.30
C LEU A 78 -27.77 -16.63 -18.58
N GLU A 79 -26.63 -16.16 -19.07
CA GLU A 79 -26.54 -15.42 -20.33
C GLU A 79 -26.88 -16.32 -21.53
N LEU A 80 -26.37 -17.55 -21.56
CA LEU A 80 -26.64 -18.51 -22.64
C LEU A 80 -28.07 -19.09 -22.59
N ASN A 81 -28.66 -19.27 -21.42
CA ASN A 81 -29.97 -19.91 -21.25
C ASN A 81 -31.15 -18.92 -21.23
N THR A 82 -31.71 -18.62 -22.40
CA THR A 82 -32.82 -17.67 -22.57
C THR A 82 -34.17 -18.13 -21.97
N ARG A 83 -34.37 -19.43 -21.73
CA ARG A 83 -35.67 -19.99 -21.27
C ARG A 83 -35.87 -19.97 -19.76
N THR A 84 -34.97 -19.36 -19.01
CA THR A 84 -34.99 -19.37 -17.55
C THR A 84 -36.04 -18.39 -17.01
N PHE A 85 -36.87 -18.83 -16.05
CA PHE A 85 -37.78 -17.95 -15.34
C PHE A 85 -37.02 -16.86 -14.56
N ALA A 86 -37.55 -15.64 -14.51
CA ALA A 86 -36.94 -14.48 -13.84
C ALA A 86 -35.46 -14.21 -14.24
N ARG A 87 -35.10 -14.48 -15.50
CA ARG A 87 -33.72 -14.37 -15.99
C ARG A 87 -33.08 -13.01 -15.74
N ALA A 88 -33.80 -11.91 -15.99
CA ALA A 88 -33.25 -10.56 -15.83
C ALA A 88 -32.81 -10.30 -14.38
N GLU A 89 -33.68 -10.61 -13.41
CA GLU A 89 -33.38 -10.45 -11.98
C GLU A 89 -32.22 -11.35 -11.56
N ARG A 90 -32.22 -12.62 -12.01
CA ARG A 90 -31.14 -13.57 -11.72
C ARG A 90 -29.79 -13.12 -12.28
N ILE A 91 -29.76 -12.60 -13.50
CA ILE A 91 -28.53 -12.05 -14.11
C ILE A 91 -28.04 -10.86 -13.30
N ILE A 92 -28.91 -9.91 -12.97
CA ILE A 92 -28.54 -8.73 -12.17
C ILE A 92 -27.98 -9.15 -10.81
N ALA A 93 -28.66 -10.05 -10.09
CA ALA A 93 -28.20 -10.52 -8.78
C ALA A 93 -26.85 -11.25 -8.87
N SER A 94 -26.67 -12.09 -9.88
CA SER A 94 -25.41 -12.84 -10.08
C SER A 94 -24.26 -11.92 -10.48
N GLN A 95 -24.50 -10.92 -11.32
CA GLN A 95 -23.51 -9.92 -11.70
C GLN A 95 -23.11 -9.06 -10.50
N LEU A 96 -24.04 -8.66 -9.64
CA LEU A 96 -23.70 -7.92 -8.42
C LEU A 96 -22.87 -8.76 -7.43
N ALA A 97 -23.17 -10.05 -7.32
CA ALA A 97 -22.35 -10.97 -6.52
C ALA A 97 -20.95 -11.14 -7.12
N TYR A 98 -20.85 -11.20 -8.44
CA TYR A 98 -19.58 -11.26 -9.16
C TYR A 98 -18.74 -9.99 -8.94
N ASP A 99 -19.33 -8.81 -9.07
CA ASP A 99 -18.66 -7.53 -8.83
C ASP A 99 -18.13 -7.43 -7.39
N GLN A 100 -18.91 -7.92 -6.41
CA GLN A 100 -18.45 -7.95 -5.02
C GLN A 100 -17.24 -8.87 -4.82
N LEU A 101 -17.18 -10.01 -5.51
CA LEU A 101 -16.04 -10.92 -5.47
C LEU A 101 -14.81 -10.34 -6.18
N LEU A 102 -15.00 -9.57 -7.27
CA LEU A 102 -13.90 -8.85 -7.92
C LEU A 102 -13.27 -7.82 -7.00
N VAL A 103 -14.08 -7.08 -6.24
CA VAL A 103 -13.58 -6.15 -5.20
C VAL A 103 -12.76 -6.88 -4.14
N GLU A 104 -13.24 -8.04 -3.66
CA GLU A 104 -12.52 -8.87 -2.67
C GLU A 104 -11.17 -9.36 -3.25
N ALA A 105 -11.17 -9.83 -4.50
CA ALA A 105 -9.95 -10.24 -5.20
C ALA A 105 -8.97 -9.08 -5.40
N CYS A 106 -9.45 -7.91 -5.81
CA CYS A 106 -8.64 -6.71 -5.97
C CYS A 106 -7.97 -6.32 -4.64
N GLN A 107 -8.70 -6.38 -3.53
CA GLN A 107 -8.14 -6.10 -2.20
C GLN A 107 -7.03 -7.09 -1.83
N LEU A 108 -7.23 -8.39 -2.06
CA LEU A 108 -6.22 -9.42 -1.82
C LEU A 108 -5.00 -9.26 -2.75
N ALA A 109 -5.22 -8.80 -3.97
CA ALA A 109 -4.17 -8.52 -4.95
C ALA A 109 -3.43 -7.19 -4.70
N GLY A 110 -3.86 -6.37 -3.75
CA GLY A 110 -3.32 -5.03 -3.52
C GLY A 110 -3.59 -4.06 -4.69
N VAL A 111 -4.73 -4.24 -5.37
CA VAL A 111 -5.25 -3.35 -6.40
C VAL A 111 -6.14 -2.30 -5.75
N GLU A 112 -5.98 -1.05 -6.14
CA GLU A 112 -6.86 0.03 -5.69
C GLU A 112 -8.22 -0.07 -6.38
N VAL A 113 -9.27 -0.17 -5.58
CA VAL A 113 -10.66 -0.22 -6.05
C VAL A 113 -11.23 1.20 -6.02
N GLN A 114 -11.62 1.70 -7.18
CA GLN A 114 -12.24 3.02 -7.30
C GLN A 114 -13.72 2.96 -6.92
N PRO A 115 -14.27 3.99 -6.26
CA PRO A 115 -15.69 4.06 -5.99
C PRO A 115 -16.46 4.26 -7.31
N ALA A 116 -17.21 3.23 -7.71
CA ALA A 116 -17.99 3.21 -8.93
C ALA A 116 -19.48 2.94 -8.66
N ALA A 117 -20.32 3.20 -9.66
CA ALA A 117 -21.72 2.78 -9.60
C ALA A 117 -21.80 1.25 -9.54
N LYS A 118 -22.73 0.71 -8.74
CA LYS A 118 -22.93 -0.74 -8.65
C LYS A 118 -23.32 -1.29 -10.03
N GLY A 119 -22.62 -2.33 -10.48
CA GLY A 119 -22.89 -2.95 -11.78
C GLY A 119 -22.30 -2.22 -12.98
N ASP A 120 -21.38 -1.27 -12.79
CA ASP A 120 -20.69 -0.60 -13.90
C ASP A 120 -19.83 -1.59 -14.71
N PRO A 121 -20.17 -1.86 -15.98
CA PRO A 121 -19.44 -2.82 -16.80
C PRO A 121 -18.00 -2.39 -17.11
N ALA A 122 -17.73 -1.09 -17.16
CA ALA A 122 -16.39 -0.58 -17.50
C ALA A 122 -15.41 -0.83 -16.34
N GLU A 123 -15.85 -0.58 -15.12
CA GLU A 123 -15.05 -0.83 -13.92
C GLU A 123 -14.87 -2.32 -13.66
N ARG A 124 -15.91 -3.14 -13.86
CA ARG A 124 -15.78 -4.61 -13.85
C ARG A 124 -14.66 -5.06 -14.79
N PHE A 125 -14.70 -4.61 -16.05
CA PHE A 125 -13.69 -5.00 -17.04
C PHE A 125 -12.28 -4.53 -16.65
N ARG A 126 -12.14 -3.32 -16.10
CA ARG A 126 -10.86 -2.80 -15.59
C ARG A 126 -10.30 -3.69 -14.48
N GLU A 127 -11.14 -4.08 -13.52
CA GLU A 127 -10.77 -4.96 -12.41
C GLU A 127 -10.34 -6.35 -12.91
N GLU A 128 -11.10 -6.93 -13.84
CA GLU A 128 -10.77 -8.23 -14.44
C GLU A 128 -9.40 -8.23 -15.13
N VAL A 129 -9.12 -7.18 -15.94
CA VAL A 129 -7.85 -7.03 -16.64
C VAL A 129 -6.68 -6.85 -15.67
N GLU A 130 -6.87 -6.04 -14.63
CA GLU A 130 -5.84 -5.80 -13.62
C GLU A 130 -5.52 -7.08 -12.85
N LEU A 131 -6.54 -7.85 -12.45
CA LEU A 131 -6.38 -9.14 -11.80
C LEU A 131 -5.66 -10.15 -12.71
N ALA A 132 -6.08 -10.26 -13.97
CA ALA A 132 -5.46 -11.14 -14.96
C ALA A 132 -3.98 -10.79 -15.19
N SER A 133 -3.63 -9.49 -15.23
CA SER A 133 -2.25 -9.02 -15.38
C SER A 133 -1.35 -9.44 -14.21
N ARG A 134 -1.93 -9.67 -13.03
CA ARG A 134 -1.27 -10.14 -11.81
C ARG A 134 -1.29 -11.67 -11.66
N GLY A 135 -1.74 -12.38 -12.69
CA GLY A 135 -1.77 -13.85 -12.73
C GLY A 135 -2.96 -14.49 -12.02
N TRP A 136 -4.00 -13.72 -11.69
CA TRP A 136 -5.26 -14.30 -11.21
C TRP A 136 -5.98 -14.98 -12.35
N ALA A 137 -6.57 -16.14 -12.05
CA ALA A 137 -7.40 -16.90 -12.96
C ALA A 137 -8.58 -17.50 -12.21
N TRP A 138 -9.71 -17.61 -12.90
CA TRP A 138 -10.94 -18.21 -12.41
C TRP A 138 -11.80 -18.72 -13.56
#